data_AF-A0A1H3GE81-F1
#
_entry.id   AF-A0A1H3GE81-F1
#
_cell.length_a   1.000
_cell.length_b   1.000
_cell.length_c   1.000
_cell.angle_alpha   90.00
_cell.angle_beta   90.00
_cell.angle_gamma   90.00
#
_symmetry.space_group_name_H-M   'P 1'
#
loop_
_entity.id
_entity.type
_entity.pdbx_description
1 polymer ?
#
loop_
_entity_poly.entity_id
_entity_poly.type
_entity_poly.pdbx_seq_one_letter_code
_entity_poly.pdbx_strand_id
1 'polypeptide(L)'
;MFVGGNIGTPPLAFLAELRSDDVVVLELSSFQLIDLPFSPHIVVVLSVTPDHLNWHQDFDEYQQAKTAIAAHQSPSDLVVYVTENPVAAAIAATSPARRLPVGRPDGVHVHDEALHLCSTRIIDVAEVPLPGAHNLVNIGAAIAATAALVENDPSVIRAGIQTIEPLPHRLQTIAIRQGVTWVDDSLSTTPQTTMAAMAAFDRPQVLLLGGSGPEEHPCRIVRLTLVDPGRRSARCRLPPVLEVFPQITLYYLRHR
;
A
#
# COMPACT_ATOMS: atom_id res chain seq x y z
N MET A 1 13.38 -6.30 17.37
CA MET A 1 12.30 -5.95 16.41
C MET A 1 12.17 -7.07 15.40
N PHE A 2 10.96 -7.58 15.22
CA PHE A 2 10.65 -8.66 14.28
C PHE A 2 9.60 -8.18 13.28
N VAL A 3 9.72 -8.62 12.04
CA VAL A 3 8.77 -8.30 10.96
C VAL A 3 8.36 -9.60 10.29
N GLY A 4 7.06 -9.79 10.06
CA GLY A 4 6.55 -11.00 9.45
C GLY A 4 5.06 -10.96 9.19
N GLY A 5 4.46 -12.14 9.05
CA GLY A 5 3.01 -12.29 8.83
C GLY A 5 2.71 -13.03 7.53
N ASN A 6 1.75 -12.51 6.78
CA ASN A 6 1.33 -13.05 5.48
C ASN A 6 2.42 -12.90 4.40
N ILE A 7 3.17 -11.80 4.43
CA ILE A 7 4.38 -11.56 3.64
C ILE A 7 5.62 -11.66 4.54
N GLY A 8 6.71 -12.18 3.98
CA GLY A 8 8.01 -12.27 4.64
C GLY A 8 8.11 -13.49 5.55
N THR A 9 8.61 -13.30 6.76
CA THR A 9 8.89 -14.39 7.70
C THR A 9 7.61 -14.86 8.40
N PRO A 10 7.26 -16.16 8.37
CA PRO A 10 6.13 -16.68 9.13
C PRO A 10 6.32 -16.42 10.63
N PRO A 11 5.31 -15.94 11.38
CA PRO A 11 5.47 -15.57 12.79
C PRO A 11 6.01 -16.69 13.70
N LEU A 12 5.66 -17.94 13.39
CA LEU A 12 6.14 -19.10 14.13
C LEU A 12 7.66 -19.31 14.04
N ALA A 13 8.31 -18.79 12.99
CA ALA A 13 9.74 -18.97 12.79
C ALA A 13 10.59 -18.20 13.80
N PHE A 14 10.08 -17.09 14.35
CA PHE A 14 10.78 -16.28 15.34
C PHE A 14 10.13 -16.29 16.73
N LEU A 15 9.07 -17.08 16.92
CA LEU A 15 8.30 -17.12 18.17
C LEU A 15 9.15 -17.47 19.40
N ALA A 16 10.10 -18.40 19.26
CA ALA A 16 10.96 -18.83 20.35
C ALA A 16 12.02 -17.78 20.76
N GLU A 17 12.26 -16.79 19.91
CA GLU A 17 13.25 -15.73 20.13
C GLU A 17 12.67 -14.48 20.78
N LEU A 18 11.33 -14.36 20.80
CA LEU A 18 10.61 -13.19 21.29
C LEU A 18 10.79 -12.97 22.79
N ARG A 19 11.02 -11.71 23.15
CA ARG A 19 11.04 -11.20 24.53
C ARG A 19 9.90 -10.22 24.74
N SER A 20 9.59 -9.92 26.00
CA SER A 20 8.47 -9.03 26.36
C SER A 20 8.63 -7.58 25.90
N ASP A 21 9.87 -7.16 25.62
CA ASP A 21 10.25 -5.82 25.18
C ASP A 21 10.44 -5.73 23.65
N ASP A 22 10.24 -6.82 22.91
CA ASP A 22 10.34 -6.81 21.46
C ASP A 22 9.14 -6.14 20.79
N VAL A 23 9.42 -5.31 19.80
CA VAL A 23 8.43 -4.82 18.84
C VAL A 23 8.26 -5.83 17.71
N VAL A 24 7.02 -6.25 17.46
CA VAL A 24 6.67 -7.15 16.36
C VAL A 24 5.72 -6.42 15.41
N VAL A 25 6.08 -6.38 14.12
CA VAL A 25 5.25 -5.80 13.05
C VAL A 25 4.74 -6.94 12.19
N LEU A 26 3.41 -7.11 12.16
CA LEU A 26 2.75 -8.17 11.40
C LEU A 26 1.87 -7.59 10.30
N GLU A 27 2.03 -8.09 9.08
CA GLU A 27 1.03 -7.93 8.02
C GLU A 27 0.09 -9.14 8.04
N LEU A 28 -1.21 -8.88 8.15
CA LEU A 28 -2.22 -9.93 8.36
C LEU A 28 -3.26 -9.94 7.25
N SER A 29 -3.48 -11.10 6.65
CA SER A 29 -4.51 -11.31 5.62
C SER A 29 -5.89 -11.52 6.24
N SER A 30 -6.96 -11.41 5.44
CA SER A 30 -8.33 -11.70 5.91
C SER A 30 -8.47 -13.13 6.46
N PHE A 31 -7.75 -14.10 5.87
CA PHE A 31 -7.80 -15.50 6.30
C PHE A 31 -7.19 -15.71 7.68
N GLN A 32 -6.19 -14.92 8.04
CA GLN A 32 -5.58 -14.96 9.37
C GLN A 32 -6.41 -14.22 10.41
N LEU A 33 -7.24 -13.26 9.98
CA LEU A 33 -8.03 -12.42 10.86
C LEU A 33 -9.43 -12.98 11.17
N ILE A 34 -10.00 -13.80 10.28
CA ILE A 34 -11.43 -14.18 10.32
C ILE A 34 -11.90 -14.72 11.69
N ASP A 35 -11.04 -15.47 12.39
CA ASP A 35 -11.33 -16.05 13.71
C ASP A 35 -10.35 -15.58 14.79
N LEU A 36 -9.71 -14.42 14.61
CA LEU A 36 -8.70 -13.91 15.55
C LEU A 36 -9.35 -13.48 16.88
N PRO A 37 -9.08 -14.14 18.03
CA PRO A 37 -9.81 -13.89 19.28
C PRO A 37 -9.20 -12.77 20.13
N PHE A 38 -8.29 -11.97 19.57
CA PHE A 38 -7.60 -10.87 20.23
C PHE A 38 -7.23 -9.80 19.21
N SER A 39 -6.85 -8.61 19.69
CA SER A 39 -6.40 -7.51 18.83
C SER A 39 -5.02 -7.01 19.28
N PRO A 40 -4.14 -6.62 18.33
CA PRO A 40 -2.88 -5.95 18.66
C PRO A 40 -3.09 -4.60 19.37
N HIS A 41 -2.10 -4.16 20.13
CA HIS A 41 -2.10 -2.84 20.78
C HIS A 41 -2.08 -1.68 19.79
N ILE A 42 -1.48 -1.90 18.62
CA ILE A 42 -1.43 -0.92 17.53
C ILE A 42 -1.93 -1.62 16.28
N VAL A 43 -3.03 -1.12 15.74
CA VAL A 43 -3.66 -1.63 14.51
C VAL A 43 -3.59 -0.57 13.44
N VAL A 44 -3.29 -0.99 12.20
CA VAL A 44 -3.31 -0.12 11.03
C VAL A 44 -4.27 -0.69 10.00
N VAL A 45 -5.29 0.07 9.66
CA VAL A 45 -6.26 -0.26 8.62
C VAL A 45 -6.04 0.67 7.43
N LEU A 46 -5.37 0.15 6.41
CA LEU A 46 -5.20 0.83 5.12
C LEU A 46 -6.49 0.73 4.30
N SER A 47 -6.40 0.89 2.98
CA SER A 47 -7.55 0.73 2.09
C SER A 47 -8.04 -0.71 2.05
N VAL A 48 -9.32 -0.93 2.32
CA VAL A 48 -10.01 -2.21 2.11
C VAL A 48 -10.90 -2.09 0.88
N THR A 49 -10.61 -2.88 -0.14
CA THR A 49 -11.37 -2.97 -1.39
C THR A 49 -11.69 -4.43 -1.70
N PRO A 50 -12.71 -4.71 -2.54
CA PRO A 50 -13.05 -6.09 -2.89
C PRO A 50 -11.84 -6.88 -3.38
N ASP A 51 -11.61 -8.02 -2.75
CA ASP A 51 -10.55 -8.97 -3.07
C ASP A 51 -10.97 -10.35 -2.53
N HIS A 52 -10.41 -11.43 -3.08
CA HIS A 52 -10.64 -12.81 -2.63
C HIS A 52 -12.12 -13.27 -2.52
N LEU A 53 -13.03 -12.68 -3.31
CA LEU A 53 -14.47 -13.04 -3.34
C LEU A 53 -14.75 -14.45 -3.90
N ASN A 54 -13.72 -15.11 -4.43
CA ASN A 54 -13.78 -16.54 -4.77
C ASN A 54 -13.69 -17.45 -3.53
N TRP A 55 -13.35 -16.89 -2.36
CA TRP A 55 -13.26 -17.62 -1.10
C TRP A 55 -14.26 -17.08 -0.08
N HIS A 56 -14.35 -15.76 0.07
CA HIS A 56 -15.40 -15.12 0.86
C HIS A 56 -16.71 -15.17 0.08
N GLN A 57 -17.82 -15.41 0.76
CA GLN A 57 -19.17 -15.42 0.20
C GLN A 57 -19.48 -14.13 -0.56
N ASP A 58 -19.06 -13.00 0.00
CA ASP A 58 -19.26 -11.67 -0.54
C ASP A 58 -18.28 -10.67 0.11
N PHE A 59 -18.38 -9.41 -0.31
CA PHE A 59 -17.56 -8.34 0.24
C PHE A 59 -17.88 -8.03 1.71
N ASP A 60 -19.08 -8.34 2.20
CA ASP A 60 -19.45 -8.07 3.58
C ASP A 60 -18.75 -9.07 4.52
N GLU A 61 -18.70 -10.36 4.16
CA GLU A 61 -17.90 -11.34 4.91
C GLU A 61 -16.41 -10.98 4.92
N TYR A 62 -15.85 -10.57 3.77
CA TYR A 62 -14.45 -10.13 3.69
C TYR A 62 -14.15 -8.93 4.61
N GLN A 63 -15.05 -7.96 4.68
CA GLN A 63 -14.96 -6.82 5.59
C GLN A 63 -15.07 -7.26 7.05
N GLN A 64 -16.00 -8.15 7.36
CA GLN A 64 -16.20 -8.67 8.69
C GLN A 64 -14.96 -9.43 9.18
N ALA A 65 -14.35 -10.26 8.32
CA ALA A 65 -13.10 -10.95 8.61
C ALA A 65 -11.97 -9.98 8.98
N LYS A 66 -11.85 -8.85 8.27
CA LYS A 66 -10.84 -7.83 8.60
C LYS A 66 -11.18 -7.02 9.85
N THR A 67 -12.45 -6.93 10.24
CA THR A 67 -12.88 -6.15 11.42
C THR A 67 -12.34 -6.75 12.72
N ALA A 68 -12.13 -8.06 12.77
CA ALA A 68 -11.60 -8.78 13.93
C ALA A 68 -10.26 -8.20 14.45
N ILE A 69 -9.44 -7.62 13.56
CA ILE A 69 -8.14 -7.04 13.93
C ILE A 69 -8.25 -5.95 15.01
N ALA A 70 -9.38 -5.24 15.07
CA ALA A 70 -9.59 -4.10 15.97
C ALA A 70 -10.69 -4.35 17.02
N ALA A 71 -11.43 -5.45 16.91
CA ALA A 71 -12.65 -5.71 17.68
C ALA A 71 -12.42 -5.96 19.18
N HIS A 72 -11.20 -6.36 19.57
CA HIS A 72 -10.84 -6.75 20.94
C HIS A 72 -9.83 -5.78 21.59
N GLN A 73 -9.67 -4.58 21.02
CA GLN A 73 -8.82 -3.54 21.62
C GLN A 73 -9.45 -2.94 22.88
N SER A 74 -8.67 -2.16 23.61
CA SER A 74 -9.01 -1.42 24.81
C SER A 74 -8.75 0.09 24.61
N PRO A 75 -9.24 0.97 25.49
CA PRO A 75 -9.01 2.42 25.37
C PRO A 75 -7.55 2.87 25.43
N SER A 76 -6.64 2.03 25.93
CA SER A 76 -5.18 2.31 25.93
C SER A 76 -4.49 1.96 24.63
N ASP A 77 -5.17 1.24 23.73
CA ASP A 77 -4.63 0.83 22.43
C ASP A 77 -4.79 1.95 21.38
N LEU A 78 -4.24 1.72 20.19
CA LEU A 78 -4.28 2.61 19.04
C LEU A 78 -4.85 1.89 17.81
N VAL A 79 -5.75 2.56 17.10
CA VAL A 79 -6.15 2.19 15.74
C VAL A 79 -5.89 3.35 14.78
N VAL A 80 -5.04 3.10 13.81
CA VAL A 80 -4.72 3.98 12.69
C VAL A 80 -5.58 3.58 11.51
N TYR A 81 -6.16 4.55 10.80
CA TYR A 81 -7.01 4.25 9.65
C TYR A 81 -6.94 5.34 8.59
N VAL A 82 -7.03 4.94 7.32
CA VAL A 82 -7.06 5.88 6.20
C VAL A 82 -8.47 6.43 6.00
N THR A 83 -8.64 7.75 5.97
CA THR A 83 -9.97 8.37 5.96
C THR A 83 -10.66 8.37 4.60
N GLU A 84 -9.89 8.19 3.53
CA GLU A 84 -10.42 8.12 2.17
C GLU A 84 -11.13 6.80 1.86
N ASN A 85 -10.90 5.76 2.68
CA ASN A 85 -11.56 4.46 2.53
C ASN A 85 -12.67 4.31 3.61
N PRO A 86 -13.95 4.30 3.22
CA PRO A 86 -15.06 4.25 4.20
C PRO A 86 -15.07 2.93 4.99
N VAL A 87 -14.61 1.84 4.40
CA VAL A 87 -14.50 0.54 5.06
C VAL A 87 -13.45 0.58 6.17
N ALA A 88 -12.28 1.16 5.91
CA ALA A 88 -11.24 1.35 6.91
C ALA A 88 -11.74 2.20 8.09
N ALA A 89 -12.47 3.27 7.79
CA ALA A 89 -13.11 4.10 8.82
C ALA A 89 -14.18 3.33 9.62
N ALA A 90 -14.96 2.48 8.96
CA ALA A 90 -15.96 1.64 9.63
C ALA A 90 -15.31 0.61 10.56
N ILE A 91 -14.25 -0.09 10.11
CA ILE A 91 -13.48 -1.02 10.93
C ILE A 91 -12.92 -0.29 12.16
N ALA A 92 -12.27 0.86 11.96
CA ALA A 92 -11.71 1.64 13.07
C ALA A 92 -12.78 2.14 14.05
N ALA A 93 -14.02 2.36 13.60
CA ALA A 93 -15.12 2.78 14.45
C ALA A 93 -15.64 1.67 15.37
N THR A 94 -15.34 0.40 15.08
CA THR A 94 -15.70 -0.73 15.96
C THR A 94 -14.79 -0.84 17.19
N SER A 95 -13.60 -0.25 17.13
CA SER A 95 -12.62 -0.33 18.21
C SER A 95 -12.88 0.74 19.29
N PRO A 96 -12.75 0.38 20.58
CA PRO A 96 -12.78 1.35 21.68
C PRO A 96 -11.44 2.10 21.85
N ALA A 97 -10.42 1.76 21.07
CA ALA A 97 -9.09 2.36 21.12
C ALA A 97 -9.07 3.84 20.76
N ARG A 98 -7.95 4.50 21.06
CA ARG A 98 -7.66 5.81 20.50
C ARG A 98 -7.57 5.68 18.98
N ARG A 99 -8.32 6.50 18.26
CA ARG A 99 -8.35 6.53 16.79
C ARG A 99 -7.43 7.63 16.27
N LEU A 100 -6.57 7.30 15.31
CA LEU A 100 -5.68 8.26 14.65
C LEU A 100 -5.88 8.20 13.12
N PRO A 101 -6.50 9.23 12.52
CA PRO A 101 -6.78 9.23 11.08
C PRO A 101 -5.53 9.51 10.26
N VAL A 102 -5.49 8.97 9.04
CA VAL A 102 -4.56 9.34 7.98
C VAL A 102 -5.36 10.02 6.86
N GLY A 103 -5.00 11.25 6.52
CA GLY A 103 -5.70 12.13 5.59
C GLY A 103 -6.42 13.31 6.24
N ARG A 104 -6.29 13.51 7.57
CA ARG A 104 -6.94 14.63 8.29
C ARG A 104 -6.00 15.37 9.26
N PRO A 105 -6.28 16.66 9.54
CA PRO A 105 -5.47 17.48 10.45
C PRO A 105 -5.39 16.98 11.91
N ASP A 106 -6.38 16.23 12.38
CA ASP A 106 -6.41 15.61 13.71
C ASP A 106 -5.57 14.33 13.81
N GLY A 107 -4.87 13.94 12.74
CA GLY A 107 -3.93 12.83 12.69
C GLY A 107 -2.79 13.10 11.71
N VAL A 108 -2.45 12.14 10.83
CA VAL A 108 -1.39 12.33 9.84
C VAL A 108 -1.96 12.81 8.52
N HIS A 109 -1.42 13.87 7.94
CA HIS A 109 -1.93 14.44 6.70
C HIS A 109 -0.86 15.18 5.91
N VAL A 110 -1.13 15.44 4.64
CA VAL A 110 -0.29 16.29 3.80
C VAL A 110 -0.83 17.73 3.87
N HIS A 111 0.04 18.68 4.19
CA HIS A 111 -0.25 20.12 4.21
C HIS A 111 1.02 20.87 3.83
N ASP A 112 0.92 21.94 3.03
CA ASP A 112 2.07 22.74 2.55
C ASP A 112 3.27 21.89 2.08
N GLU A 113 2.99 20.94 1.18
CA GLU A 113 3.97 20.03 0.58
C GLU A 113 4.79 19.21 1.58
N ALA A 114 4.25 18.97 2.78
CA ALA A 114 4.87 18.12 3.80
C ALA A 114 3.87 17.19 4.47
N LEU A 115 4.38 16.10 5.03
CA LEU A 115 3.64 15.25 5.96
C LEU A 115 3.69 15.86 7.36
N HIS A 116 2.53 15.96 7.99
CA HIS A 116 2.34 16.46 9.34
C HIS A 116 1.71 15.39 10.23
N LEU A 117 2.19 15.24 11.46
CA LEU A 117 1.49 14.54 12.54
C LEU A 117 0.83 15.58 13.44
N CYS A 118 -0.49 15.66 13.37
CA CYS A 118 -1.27 16.78 13.91
C CYS A 118 -0.66 18.11 13.44
N SER A 119 -0.28 19.03 14.34
CA SER A 119 0.37 20.29 13.97
C SER A 119 1.87 20.16 13.65
N THR A 120 2.51 19.02 13.94
CA THR A 120 3.96 18.86 13.82
C THR A 120 4.36 18.48 12.40
N ARG A 121 5.16 19.33 11.73
CA ARG A 121 5.76 19.02 10.42
C ARG A 121 6.82 17.92 10.59
N ILE A 122 6.71 16.83 9.83
CA ILE A 122 7.60 15.67 9.93
C ILE A 122 8.65 15.70 8.82
N ILE A 123 8.24 15.68 7.56
CA ILE A 123 9.12 15.57 6.38
C ILE A 123 8.46 16.23 5.17
N ASP A 124 9.27 16.82 4.29
CA ASP A 124 8.77 17.39 3.05
C ASP A 124 8.46 16.25 2.06
N VAL A 125 7.37 16.38 1.29
CA VAL A 125 6.96 15.36 0.31
C VAL A 125 8.07 15.10 -0.72
N ALA A 126 8.84 16.13 -1.08
CA ALA A 126 9.98 16.01 -1.99
C ALA A 126 11.15 15.19 -1.42
N GLU A 127 11.24 15.02 -0.09
CA GLU A 127 12.28 14.23 0.57
C GLU A 127 11.88 12.75 0.76
N VAL A 128 10.64 12.39 0.40
CA VAL A 128 10.15 11.01 0.51
C VAL A 128 10.72 10.16 -0.63
N PRO A 129 11.38 9.02 -0.33
CA PRO A 129 12.04 8.19 -1.35
C PRO A 129 11.08 7.34 -2.18
N LEU A 130 9.77 7.37 -1.88
CA LEU A 130 8.74 6.59 -2.57
C LEU A 130 7.83 7.49 -3.42
N PRO A 131 7.60 7.17 -4.71
CA PRO A 131 6.75 7.98 -5.57
C PRO A 131 5.25 7.72 -5.31
N GLY A 132 4.42 8.73 -5.58
CA GLY A 132 2.96 8.60 -5.65
C GLY A 132 2.21 8.87 -4.34
N ALA A 133 1.01 9.44 -4.47
CA ALA A 133 0.17 9.84 -3.34
C ALA A 133 -0.22 8.68 -2.42
N HIS A 134 -0.43 7.48 -2.96
CA HIS A 134 -0.73 6.28 -2.17
C HIS A 134 0.42 5.92 -1.21
N ASN A 135 1.68 6.19 -1.57
CA ASN A 135 2.81 5.96 -0.68
C ASN A 135 2.89 7.01 0.43
N LEU A 136 2.44 8.25 0.19
CA LEU A 136 2.27 9.24 1.27
C LEU A 136 1.24 8.78 2.30
N VAL A 137 0.16 8.13 1.87
CA VAL A 137 -0.83 7.52 2.77
C VAL A 137 -0.22 6.36 3.56
N ASN A 138 0.53 5.46 2.91
CA ASN A 138 1.21 4.35 3.58
C ASN A 138 2.24 4.83 4.62
N ILE A 139 3.04 5.83 4.25
CA ILE A 139 3.99 6.47 5.17
C ILE A 139 3.25 7.17 6.29
N GLY A 140 2.14 7.86 6.00
CA GLY A 140 1.33 8.51 7.01
C GLY A 140 0.79 7.54 8.04
N ALA A 141 0.36 6.35 7.60
CA ALA A 141 -0.06 5.27 8.47
C ALA A 141 1.10 4.70 9.32
N ALA A 142 2.29 4.55 8.73
CA ALA A 142 3.49 4.13 9.46
C ALA A 142 3.93 5.16 10.52
N ILE A 143 3.90 6.45 10.20
CA ILE A 143 4.14 7.55 11.14
C ILE A 143 3.16 7.44 12.32
N ALA A 144 1.87 7.35 12.02
CA ALA A 144 0.81 7.26 13.01
C ALA A 144 1.00 6.04 13.95
N ALA A 145 1.39 4.90 13.40
CA ALA A 145 1.59 3.67 14.16
C ALA A 145 2.85 3.68 15.04
N THR A 146 3.90 4.39 14.63
CA THR A 146 5.22 4.31 15.28
C THR A 146 5.59 5.53 16.11
N ALA A 147 4.92 6.67 15.94
CA ALA A 147 5.30 7.92 16.59
C ALA A 147 5.46 7.81 18.11
N ALA A 148 4.54 7.14 18.80
CA ALA A 148 4.63 6.96 20.25
C ALA A 148 5.80 6.09 20.71
N LEU A 149 6.28 5.17 19.85
CA LEU A 149 7.44 4.30 20.14
C LEU A 149 8.76 5.08 20.11
N VAL A 150 8.77 6.25 19.48
CA VAL A 150 9.93 7.15 19.36
C VAL A 150 9.65 8.51 19.99
N GLU A 151 8.79 8.54 21.01
CA GLU A 151 8.46 9.73 21.81
C GLU A 151 7.92 10.92 20.98
N ASN A 152 7.37 10.63 19.80
CA ASN A 152 6.92 11.61 18.79
C ASN A 152 8.05 12.54 18.30
N ASP A 153 9.31 12.11 18.36
CA ASP A 153 10.44 12.90 17.87
C ASP A 153 10.40 13.00 16.33
N PRO A 154 10.13 14.19 15.75
CA PRO A 154 10.02 14.36 14.31
C PRO A 154 11.34 14.06 13.57
N SER A 155 12.49 14.22 14.23
CA SER A 155 13.80 13.95 13.63
C SER A 155 14.04 12.46 13.46
N VAL A 156 13.66 11.64 14.45
CA VAL A 156 13.77 10.17 14.39
C VAL A 156 12.80 9.61 13.34
N ILE A 157 11.56 10.11 13.32
CA ILE A 157 10.56 9.70 12.32
C ILE A 157 11.05 10.04 10.91
N ARG A 158 11.52 11.27 10.70
CA ARG A 158 12.08 11.71 9.41
C ARG A 158 13.24 10.82 8.97
N ALA A 159 14.20 10.55 9.86
CA ALA A 159 15.34 9.70 9.56
C ALA A 159 14.89 8.28 9.15
N GLY A 160 13.91 7.70 9.85
CA GLY A 160 13.32 6.41 9.48
C GLY A 160 12.74 6.40 8.06
N ILE A 161 11.96 7.43 7.71
CA ILE A 161 11.36 7.56 6.37
C ILE A 161 12.42 7.64 5.27
N GLN A 162 13.51 8.39 5.51
CA GLN A 162 14.58 8.57 4.53
C GLN A 162 15.40 7.30 4.28
N THR A 163 15.34 6.31 5.19
CA THR A 163 16.00 5.01 5.00
C THR A 163 15.18 3.99 4.21
N ILE A 164 13.95 4.33 3.82
CA ILE A 164 13.07 3.40 3.11
C ILE A 164 13.64 3.11 1.73
N GLU A 165 13.90 1.83 1.47
CA GLU A 165 14.20 1.33 0.14
C GLU A 165 12.90 0.91 -0.56
N PRO A 166 12.65 1.33 -1.81
CA PRO A 166 11.54 0.83 -2.59
C PRO A 166 11.60 -0.69 -2.72
N LEU A 167 10.47 -1.36 -2.51
CA LEU A 167 10.39 -2.80 -2.74
C LEU A 167 10.69 -3.12 -4.22
N PRO A 168 11.46 -4.18 -4.51
CA PRO A 168 11.55 -4.71 -5.86
C PRO A 168 10.16 -4.95 -6.44
N HIS A 169 10.01 -4.71 -7.74
CA HIS A 169 8.76 -4.94 -8.47
C HIS A 169 7.56 -4.08 -8.01
N ARG A 170 7.81 -2.95 -7.31
CA ARG A 170 6.79 -1.98 -6.93
C ARG A 170 7.19 -0.58 -7.39
N LEU A 171 6.58 -0.11 -8.47
CA LEU A 171 6.95 1.14 -9.16
C LEU A 171 8.46 1.29 -9.41
N GLN A 172 9.14 0.16 -9.63
CA GLN A 172 10.59 0.10 -9.70
C GLN A 172 11.07 0.54 -11.09
N THR A 173 11.85 1.61 -11.18
CA THR A 173 12.51 1.95 -12.45
C THR A 173 13.63 0.94 -12.74
N ILE A 174 13.42 0.09 -13.74
CA ILE A 174 14.37 -0.97 -14.13
C ILE A 174 15.31 -0.53 -15.25
N ALA A 175 14.92 0.44 -16.08
CA ALA A 175 15.77 0.96 -17.13
C ALA A 175 15.35 2.35 -17.61
N ILE A 176 16.34 3.12 -18.10
CA ILE A 176 16.11 4.29 -18.95
C ILE A 176 16.81 4.03 -20.29
N ARG A 177 16.04 3.97 -21.37
CA ARG A 177 16.54 3.67 -22.73
C ARG A 177 15.86 4.57 -23.75
N GLN A 178 16.63 5.30 -24.55
CA GLN A 178 16.12 6.14 -25.62
C GLN A 178 15.02 7.13 -25.18
N GLY A 179 15.19 7.73 -23.99
CA GLY A 179 14.19 8.65 -23.42
C GLY A 179 12.92 7.97 -22.90
N VAL A 180 12.94 6.65 -22.73
CA VAL A 180 11.84 5.86 -22.14
C VAL A 180 12.25 5.37 -20.77
N THR A 181 11.43 5.62 -19.76
CA THR A 181 11.54 4.97 -18.45
C THR A 181 10.73 3.67 -18.46
N TRP A 182 11.38 2.57 -18.12
CA TRP A 182 10.79 1.25 -17.94
C TRP A 182 10.57 1.03 -16.46
N VAL A 183 9.31 0.78 -16.07
CA VAL A 183 8.93 0.58 -14.68
C VAL A 183 8.33 -0.80 -14.51
N ASP A 184 8.86 -1.55 -13.55
CA ASP A 184 8.35 -2.84 -13.09
C ASP A 184 7.43 -2.62 -11.88
N ASP A 185 6.20 -3.09 -12.01
CA ASP A 185 5.19 -3.07 -10.96
C ASP A 185 4.43 -4.41 -10.95
N SER A 186 5.14 -5.52 -11.15
CA SER A 186 4.53 -6.85 -11.24
C SER A 186 3.78 -7.27 -9.96
N LEU A 187 3.96 -6.55 -8.84
CA LEU A 187 3.19 -6.75 -7.61
C LEU A 187 1.79 -6.11 -7.64
N SER A 188 1.44 -5.33 -8.67
CA SER A 188 0.08 -4.85 -8.87
C SER A 188 -0.81 -5.95 -9.46
N THR A 189 -1.38 -6.78 -8.59
CA THR A 189 -2.22 -7.94 -8.96
C THR A 189 -3.71 -7.63 -9.03
N THR A 190 -4.15 -6.43 -8.62
CA THR A 190 -5.56 -6.01 -8.67
C THR A 190 -5.76 -4.76 -9.53
N PRO A 191 -6.98 -4.51 -10.06
CA PRO A 191 -7.30 -3.27 -10.76
C PRO A 191 -6.97 -2.01 -9.92
N GLN A 192 -7.24 -2.06 -8.62
CA GLN A 192 -7.07 -0.94 -7.71
C GLN A 192 -5.59 -0.60 -7.50
N THR A 193 -4.71 -1.60 -7.29
CA THR A 193 -3.27 -1.36 -7.17
C THR A 193 -2.69 -0.83 -8.48
N THR A 194 -3.14 -1.38 -9.61
CA THR A 194 -2.74 -0.92 -10.96
C THR A 194 -3.13 0.54 -11.20
N MET A 195 -4.34 0.94 -10.81
CA MET A 195 -4.81 2.34 -10.92
C MET A 195 -3.99 3.28 -10.03
N ALA A 196 -3.66 2.87 -8.81
CA ALA A 196 -2.82 3.65 -7.90
C ALA A 196 -1.39 3.85 -8.46
N ALA A 197 -0.84 2.82 -9.10
CA ALA A 197 0.45 2.87 -9.78
C ALA A 197 0.43 3.77 -11.02
N MET A 198 -0.64 3.72 -11.83
CA MET A 198 -0.83 4.65 -12.95
C MET A 198 -0.87 6.10 -12.48
N ALA A 199 -1.53 6.38 -11.37
CA ALA A 199 -1.64 7.73 -10.81
C ALA A 199 -0.31 8.27 -10.25
N ALA A 200 0.75 7.46 -10.14
CA ALA A 200 2.05 7.89 -9.66
C ALA A 200 2.88 8.67 -10.69
N PHE A 201 2.43 8.76 -11.96
CA PHE A 201 3.18 9.41 -13.03
C PHE A 201 2.34 10.41 -13.83
N ASP A 202 2.77 11.67 -13.86
CA ASP A 202 2.12 12.75 -14.62
C ASP A 202 2.55 12.83 -16.10
N ARG A 203 2.91 11.68 -16.70
CA ARG A 203 3.44 11.58 -18.08
C ARG A 203 2.74 10.48 -18.87
N PRO A 204 2.72 10.56 -20.21
CA PRO A 204 2.09 9.54 -21.04
C PRO A 204 2.66 8.14 -20.77
N GLN A 205 1.77 7.16 -20.63
CA GLN A 205 2.09 5.80 -20.23
C GLN A 205 1.65 4.80 -21.31
N VAL A 206 2.44 3.76 -21.57
CA VAL A 206 1.95 2.53 -22.21
C VAL A 206 1.98 1.43 -21.16
N LEU A 207 0.84 0.78 -20.97
CA LEU A 207 0.60 -0.19 -19.90
C LEU A 207 0.55 -1.60 -20.49
N LEU A 208 1.35 -2.52 -19.95
CA LEU A 208 1.20 -3.95 -20.21
C LEU A 208 0.27 -4.53 -19.15
N LEU A 209 -0.87 -5.09 -19.58
CA LEU A 209 -1.85 -5.76 -18.71
C LEU A 209 -2.02 -7.21 -19.15
N GLY A 210 -1.92 -8.13 -18.20
CA GLY A 210 -2.18 -9.55 -18.42
C GLY A 210 -2.01 -10.37 -17.14
N GLY A 211 -2.74 -11.48 -17.05
CA GLY A 211 -2.72 -12.36 -15.87
C GLY A 211 -4.04 -13.12 -15.73
N SER A 212 -4.11 -13.97 -14.70
CA SER A 212 -5.34 -14.63 -14.26
C SER A 212 -5.89 -13.92 -13.02
N GLY A 213 -7.06 -13.30 -13.14
CA GLY A 213 -7.84 -12.85 -11.98
C GLY A 213 -8.78 -13.96 -11.47
N PRO A 214 -9.35 -13.82 -10.26
CA PRO A 214 -10.55 -14.58 -9.90
C PRO A 214 -11.64 -14.34 -10.97
N GLU A 215 -12.48 -15.35 -11.26
CA GLU A 215 -13.46 -15.33 -12.37
C GLU A 215 -14.40 -14.11 -12.39
N GLU A 216 -14.50 -13.38 -11.29
CA GLU A 216 -15.38 -12.22 -11.09
C GLU A 216 -14.87 -10.93 -11.75
N HIS A 217 -13.58 -10.88 -12.11
CA HIS A 217 -13.02 -9.80 -12.90
C HIS A 217 -12.27 -10.40 -14.09
N PRO A 218 -12.98 -10.86 -15.15
CA PRO A 218 -12.30 -11.31 -16.35
C PRO A 218 -11.58 -10.08 -16.93
N CYS A 219 -10.28 -9.98 -16.69
CA CYS A 219 -9.38 -9.14 -17.45
C CYS A 219 -9.32 -9.70 -18.88
N ARG A 220 -10.42 -9.54 -19.63
CA ARG A 220 -10.38 -9.58 -21.09
C ARG A 220 -9.43 -8.47 -21.48
N ILE A 221 -8.29 -8.86 -22.04
CA ILE A 221 -7.26 -8.00 -22.66
C ILE A 221 -7.91 -6.71 -23.13
N VAL A 222 -7.79 -5.64 -22.34
CA VAL A 222 -8.31 -4.34 -22.71
C VAL A 222 -7.33 -3.78 -23.72
N ARG A 223 -7.85 -3.52 -24.91
CA ARG A 223 -7.12 -2.99 -26.05
C ARG A 223 -6.29 -1.78 -25.62
N LEU A 224 -4.97 -1.91 -25.79
CA LEU A 224 -3.98 -0.85 -25.66
C LEU A 224 -4.47 0.43 -26.35
N THR A 225 -4.78 1.47 -25.57
CA THR A 225 -5.07 2.79 -26.10
C THR A 225 -3.82 3.65 -25.92
N LEU A 226 -3.14 3.88 -27.04
CA LEU A 226 -2.13 4.94 -27.13
C LEU A 226 -2.85 6.29 -27.01
N VAL A 227 -2.77 6.92 -25.83
CA VAL A 227 -3.15 8.34 -25.70
C VAL A 227 -1.89 9.16 -25.90
N ASP A 228 -1.60 9.49 -27.16
CA ASP A 228 -0.68 10.56 -27.53
C ASP A 228 -1.55 11.78 -27.92
N PRO A 229 -1.61 12.86 -27.11
CA PRO A 229 -2.35 14.06 -27.47
C PRO A 229 -1.81 14.75 -28.74
N GLY A 230 -0.63 14.36 -29.22
CA GLY A 230 0.09 15.00 -30.33
C GLY A 230 0.34 14.14 -31.56
N ARG A 231 0.05 12.83 -31.58
CA ARG A 231 0.23 11.99 -32.80
C ARG A 231 -0.89 10.98 -33.02
N ARG A 232 -1.61 11.17 -34.13
CA ARG A 232 -2.46 10.14 -34.73
C ARG A 232 -1.61 8.92 -35.11
N SER A 233 -1.93 7.77 -34.51
CA SER A 233 -1.65 6.41 -34.98
C SER A 233 -0.26 6.14 -35.59
N ALA A 234 0.72 5.76 -34.77
CA ALA A 234 1.91 5.05 -35.23
C ALA A 234 1.91 3.64 -34.65
N ARG A 235 1.84 2.61 -35.52
CA ARG A 235 2.05 1.21 -35.14
C ARG A 235 3.53 1.03 -34.75
N CYS A 236 3.83 1.03 -33.45
CA CYS A 236 5.15 0.65 -32.97
C CYS A 236 5.23 -0.89 -32.97
N ARG A 237 6.16 -1.46 -33.76
CA ARG A 237 6.47 -2.91 -33.69
C ARG A 237 7.40 -3.12 -32.50
N LEU A 238 6.95 -3.91 -31.52
CA LEU A 238 7.77 -4.37 -30.40
C LEU A 238 8.90 -5.29 -30.93
N PRO A 239 10.13 -5.23 -30.38
CA PRO A 239 11.15 -6.23 -30.67
C PRO A 239 10.71 -7.62 -30.18
N PRO A 240 11.11 -8.70 -30.86
CA PRO A 240 10.77 -10.05 -30.43
C PRO A 240 11.63 -10.42 -29.22
N VAL A 241 11.07 -11.24 -28.33
CA VAL A 241 11.62 -11.71 -27.05
C VAL A 241 11.34 -10.77 -25.86
N LEU A 242 10.08 -10.79 -25.41
CA LEU A 242 9.79 -10.77 -23.98
C LEU A 242 9.52 -12.23 -23.59
N GLU A 243 10.36 -12.81 -22.73
CA GLU A 243 9.99 -14.03 -22.01
C GLU A 243 8.76 -13.71 -21.17
N VAL A 244 7.65 -14.39 -21.48
CA VAL A 244 6.36 -14.21 -20.81
C VAL A 244 6.44 -14.96 -19.49
N PHE A 245 6.73 -14.25 -18.41
CA PHE A 245 6.44 -14.76 -17.07
C PHE A 245 4.98 -14.48 -16.73
N PRO A 246 4.30 -15.41 -16.04
CA PRO A 246 2.95 -15.17 -15.56
C PRO A 246 3.00 -14.03 -14.54
N GLN A 247 2.13 -13.01 -14.71
CA GLN A 247 1.98 -11.81 -13.87
C GLN A 247 3.03 -10.71 -14.10
N ILE A 248 2.92 -9.95 -15.19
CA ILE A 248 3.70 -8.71 -15.34
C ILE A 248 2.79 -7.54 -15.73
N THR A 249 2.81 -6.50 -14.89
CA THR A 249 2.42 -5.14 -15.24
C THR A 249 3.69 -4.33 -15.47
N LEU A 250 3.92 -3.93 -16.72
CA LEU A 250 5.09 -3.15 -17.14
C LEU A 250 4.59 -1.80 -17.64
N TYR A 251 5.19 -0.71 -17.15
CA TYR A 251 4.92 0.64 -17.64
C TYR A 251 6.03 1.14 -18.55
N TYR A 252 5.62 1.81 -19.60
CA TYR A 252 6.46 2.57 -20.51
C TYR A 252 6.13 4.06 -20.33
N LEU A 253 7.12 4.87 -19.94
CA LEU A 253 6.93 6.31 -19.78
C LEU A 253 7.80 7.04 -20.81
N ARG A 254 7.20 7.86 -21.68
CA ARG A 254 7.94 8.62 -22.70
C ARG A 254 8.33 9.98 -22.15
N HIS A 255 9.61 10.34 -22.18
CA HIS A 255 10.04 11.73 -21.96
C HIS A 255 9.64 12.59 -23.17
N ARG A 256 9.09 13.79 -22.90
CA ARG A 256 8.86 14.82 -23.91
C ARG A 256 10.18 15.42 -24.36
#